data_AF-A0A917JXN4-F1
#
_entry.id   AF-A0A917JXN4-F1
#
_cell.length_a   1.000
_cell.length_b   1.000
_cell.length_c   1.000
_cell.angle_alpha   90.00
_cell.angle_beta   90.00
_cell.angle_gamma   90.00
#
_symmetry.space_group_name_H-M   'P 1'
#
loop_
_entity.id
_entity.type
_entity.pdbx_description
1 polymer ?
#
loop_
_entity_poly.entity_id
_entity_poly.type
_entity_poly.pdbx_seq_one_letter_code
_entity_poly.pdbx_strand_id
1 'polypeptide(L)'
;MLREYHAHRYHDYKNVRDLQNDKIVMWQHHHYLTLALLMNIGLPIFLGWLNGDIASMLLMAGLLRLVVVHHCTFFINSLAHIWGSQPYTDKNTARDNGFLALLTYGEGYHNFHHIFENDYRNGIKWWHYDPTKWLINLLAWCRLAHGLRVSPQERIDTAALQMQLKRTQNNVARLQNADELLDKLQSEYEELKTHLNAYYHAKKQLLDAKKKQLMVKDLSGKVKELKLKLLEQQKQWKLLTQAYA
;
A
#
# COMPACT_ATOMS: atom_id res chain seq x y z
N MET A 1 13.64 -10.75 12.64
CA MET A 1 13.47 -9.84 13.80
C MET A 1 13.63 -10.68 15.04
N LEU A 2 14.66 -10.59 15.89
CA LEU A 2 15.69 -9.59 16.14
C LEU A 2 17.06 -10.28 16.00
N ARG A 3 17.89 -9.88 15.02
CA ARG A 3 19.25 -10.45 14.89
C ARG A 3 20.23 -9.82 15.90
N GLU A 4 19.86 -8.68 16.48
CA GLU A 4 20.66 -7.95 17.47
C GLU A 4 19.75 -7.34 18.54
N TYR A 5 19.84 -7.86 19.77
CA TYR A 5 19.18 -7.28 20.93
C TYR A 5 20.06 -6.17 21.52
N HIS A 6 19.65 -4.92 21.33
CA HIS A 6 20.32 -3.73 21.85
C HIS A 6 19.60 -3.16 23.08
N ALA A 7 19.91 -3.67 24.28
CA ALA A 7 19.22 -3.32 25.53
C ALA A 7 19.05 -1.80 25.79
N HIS A 8 19.99 -0.97 25.33
CA HIS A 8 19.97 0.49 25.56
C HIS A 8 19.22 1.29 24.48
N ARG A 9 18.92 0.71 23.32
CA ARG A 9 18.24 1.42 22.20
C ARG A 9 16.71 1.43 22.36
N TYR A 10 16.16 0.46 23.08
CA TYR A 10 14.71 0.28 23.20
C TYR A 10 14.01 1.23 24.20
N HIS A 11 14.77 2.09 24.88
CA HIS A 11 14.25 3.18 25.70
C HIS A 11 14.49 4.57 25.06
N ASP A 12 15.05 4.63 23.85
CA ASP A 12 15.23 5.89 23.12
C ASP A 12 13.98 6.20 22.27
N TYR A 13 13.12 7.06 22.81
CA TYR A 13 11.89 7.51 22.14
C TYR A 13 12.03 8.86 21.43
N LYS A 14 13.26 9.37 21.23
CA LYS A 14 13.48 10.71 20.66
C LYS A 14 12.90 10.90 19.26
N ASN A 15 12.73 9.82 18.49
CA ASN A 15 12.22 9.83 17.11
C ASN A 15 10.69 9.67 17.00
N VAL A 16 9.97 9.49 18.11
CA VAL A 16 8.50 9.26 18.13
C VAL A 16 7.78 10.27 19.05
N ARG A 17 8.24 11.53 19.04
CA ARG A 17 7.70 12.60 19.88
C ARG A 17 6.20 12.84 19.65
N ASP A 18 5.73 12.61 18.45
CA ASP A 18 4.31 12.66 18.09
C ASP A 18 3.50 11.64 18.90
N LEU A 19 3.97 10.39 18.99
CA LEU A 19 3.34 9.35 19.80
C LEU A 19 3.43 9.65 21.31
N GLN A 20 4.55 10.22 21.77
CA GLN A 20 4.71 10.62 23.18
C GLN A 20 3.76 11.74 23.60
N ASN A 21 3.38 12.60 22.66
CA ASN A 21 2.45 13.70 22.91
C ASN A 21 0.98 13.26 22.81
N ASP A 22 0.69 12.08 22.25
CA ASP A 22 -0.66 11.55 22.17
C ASP A 22 -1.08 10.90 23.51
N LYS A 23 -2.06 11.51 24.17
CA LYS A 23 -2.53 11.09 25.49
C LYS A 23 -3.17 9.69 25.48
N ILE A 24 -3.81 9.30 24.38
CA ILE A 24 -4.47 7.99 24.27
C ILE A 24 -3.41 6.90 24.12
N VAL A 25 -2.41 7.14 23.26
CA VAL A 25 -1.27 6.22 23.07
C VAL A 25 -0.50 6.05 24.38
N MET A 26 -0.19 7.15 25.07
CA MET A 26 0.55 7.07 26.34
C MET A 26 -0.27 6.44 27.47
N TRP A 27 -1.58 6.68 27.53
CA TRP A 27 -2.47 5.96 28.44
C TRP A 27 -2.44 4.44 28.18
N GLN A 28 -2.57 4.03 26.91
CA GLN A 28 -2.47 2.61 26.54
C GLN A 28 -1.10 2.03 26.93
N HIS A 29 -0.01 2.77 26.69
CA HIS A 29 1.34 2.34 27.02
C HIS A 29 1.52 2.13 28.53
N HIS A 30 1.05 3.08 29.36
CA HIS A 30 1.13 2.98 30.83
C HIS A 30 0.28 1.84 31.41
N HIS A 31 -0.86 1.52 30.80
CA HIS A 31 -1.77 0.47 31.25
C HIS A 31 -1.66 -0.84 30.46
N TYR A 32 -0.60 -1.01 29.65
CA TYR A 32 -0.49 -2.09 28.67
C TYR A 32 -0.73 -3.48 29.27
N LEU A 33 -0.06 -3.82 30.37
CA LEU A 33 -0.19 -5.14 31.00
C LEU A 33 -1.63 -5.41 31.47
N THR A 34 -2.25 -4.42 32.11
CA THR A 34 -3.65 -4.52 32.57
C THR A 34 -4.60 -4.72 31.41
N LEU A 35 -4.47 -3.92 30.36
CA LEU A 35 -5.30 -4.03 29.15
C LEU A 35 -5.08 -5.37 28.44
N ALA A 36 -3.84 -5.84 28.35
CA ALA A 36 -3.51 -7.12 27.74
C ALA A 36 -4.14 -8.29 28.49
N LEU A 37 -4.03 -8.33 29.83
CA LEU A 37 -4.66 -9.38 30.64
C LEU A 37 -6.19 -9.31 30.58
N LEU A 38 -6.76 -8.11 30.66
CA LEU A 38 -8.20 -7.91 30.56
C LEU A 38 -8.74 -8.39 29.21
N MET A 39 -8.11 -8.02 28.10
CA MET A 39 -8.61 -8.34 26.76
C MET A 39 -8.35 -9.80 26.34
N ASN A 40 -7.32 -10.44 26.89
CA ASN A 40 -6.92 -11.80 26.51
C ASN A 40 -7.38 -12.89 27.49
N ILE A 41 -7.67 -12.53 28.73
CA ILE A 41 -8.14 -13.49 29.76
C ILE A 41 -9.50 -13.05 30.29
N GLY A 42 -9.62 -11.80 30.75
CA GLY A 42 -10.86 -11.27 31.34
C GLY A 42 -12.06 -11.35 30.40
N LEU A 43 -11.91 -10.86 29.17
CA LEU A 43 -12.97 -10.86 28.16
C LEU A 43 -13.40 -12.29 27.76
N PRO A 44 -12.48 -13.24 27.45
CA PRO A 44 -12.87 -14.64 27.24
C PRO A 44 -13.56 -15.30 28.44
N ILE A 45 -13.12 -15.04 29.68
CA ILE A 45 -13.81 -15.54 30.89
C ILE A 45 -15.23 -14.98 30.97
N PHE A 46 -15.39 -13.68 30.73
CA PHE A 46 -16.70 -13.03 30.75
C PHE A 46 -17.64 -13.60 29.68
N LEU A 47 -17.15 -13.77 28.45
CA LEU A 47 -17.93 -14.41 27.37
C LEU A 47 -18.27 -15.87 27.70
N GLY A 48 -17.33 -16.58 28.32
CA GLY A 48 -17.53 -17.95 28.77
C GLY A 48 -18.56 -18.05 29.88
N TRP A 49 -18.57 -17.11 30.81
CA TRP A 49 -19.60 -17.00 31.84
C TRP A 49 -20.99 -16.75 31.24
N LEU A 50 -21.10 -15.84 30.25
CA LEU A 50 -22.37 -15.60 29.53
C LEU A 50 -22.86 -16.84 28.76
N ASN A 51 -21.95 -17.60 28.19
CA ASN A 51 -22.26 -18.80 27.40
C ASN A 51 -22.34 -20.09 28.23
N GLY A 52 -22.06 -20.03 29.54
CA GLY A 52 -22.01 -21.20 30.43
C GLY A 52 -20.79 -22.12 30.25
N ASP A 53 -19.81 -21.74 29.41
CA ASP A 53 -18.61 -22.54 29.13
C ASP A 53 -17.36 -21.65 29.08
N ILE A 54 -16.75 -21.47 30.24
CA ILE A 54 -15.52 -20.68 30.43
C ILE A 54 -14.30 -21.32 29.75
N ALA A 55 -14.19 -22.65 29.81
CA ALA A 55 -13.04 -23.36 29.27
C ALA A 55 -13.00 -23.23 27.74
N SER A 56 -14.14 -23.46 27.07
CA SER A 56 -14.23 -23.31 25.62
C SER A 56 -13.91 -21.88 25.17
N MET A 57 -14.44 -20.86 25.84
CA MET A 57 -14.15 -19.47 25.46
C MET A 57 -12.69 -19.06 25.69
N LEU A 58 -12.06 -19.54 26.77
CA LEU A 58 -10.63 -19.33 26.99
C LEU A 58 -9.78 -19.98 25.88
N LEU A 59 -10.10 -21.20 25.48
CA LEU A 59 -9.37 -21.91 24.43
C LEU A 59 -9.61 -21.30 23.04
N MET A 60 -10.84 -20.97 22.71
CA MET A 60 -11.23 -20.51 21.37
C MET A 60 -11.03 -19.00 21.18
N ALA A 61 -11.71 -18.19 21.99
CA ALA A 61 -11.68 -16.73 21.89
C ALA A 61 -10.44 -16.09 22.54
N GLY A 62 -9.82 -16.78 23.50
CA GLY A 62 -8.53 -16.40 24.07
C GLY A 62 -7.38 -16.90 23.22
N LEU A 63 -7.02 -18.18 23.39
CA LEU A 63 -5.78 -18.76 22.89
C LEU A 63 -5.74 -18.97 21.38
N LEU A 64 -6.71 -19.68 20.80
CA LEU A 64 -6.71 -19.98 19.36
C LEU A 64 -6.78 -18.70 18.53
N ARG A 65 -7.67 -17.76 18.90
CA ARG A 65 -7.72 -16.42 18.31
C ARG A 65 -6.35 -15.75 18.32
N LEU A 66 -5.64 -15.76 19.45
CA LEU A 66 -4.31 -15.17 19.55
C LEU A 66 -3.32 -15.85 18.59
N VAL A 67 -3.28 -17.18 18.57
CA VAL A 67 -2.40 -17.95 17.68
C VAL A 67 -2.67 -17.58 16.22
N VAL A 68 -3.93 -17.58 15.79
CA VAL A 68 -4.33 -17.25 14.41
C VAL A 68 -3.94 -15.82 14.06
N VAL A 69 -4.28 -14.84 14.91
CA VAL A 69 -3.95 -13.43 14.66
C VAL A 69 -2.43 -13.24 14.54
N HIS A 70 -1.65 -13.83 15.44
CA HIS A 70 -0.19 -13.71 15.39
C HIS A 70 0.40 -14.32 14.12
N HIS A 71 -0.08 -15.50 13.68
CA HIS A 71 0.39 -16.11 12.44
C HIS A 71 0.05 -15.24 11.23
N CYS A 72 -1.18 -14.72 11.15
CA CYS A 72 -1.58 -13.78 10.11
C CYS A 72 -0.70 -12.52 10.10
N THR A 73 -0.43 -11.91 11.26
CA THR A 73 0.47 -10.76 11.36
C THR A 73 1.90 -11.12 10.93
N PHE A 74 2.43 -12.27 11.34
CA PHE A 74 3.80 -12.68 10.99
C PHE A 74 3.94 -13.11 9.53
N PHE A 75 2.87 -13.48 8.84
CA PHE A 75 2.88 -13.68 7.38
C PHE A 75 3.26 -12.42 6.62
N ILE A 76 2.97 -11.22 7.15
CA ILE A 76 3.41 -9.96 6.55
C ILE A 76 4.95 -9.91 6.51
N ASN A 77 5.59 -10.26 7.62
CA ASN A 77 7.06 -10.23 7.73
C ASN A 77 7.78 -11.42 7.06
N SER A 78 7.03 -12.38 6.52
CA SER A 78 7.57 -13.60 5.93
C SER A 78 7.01 -13.82 4.52
N LEU A 79 5.78 -14.33 4.40
CA LEU A 79 5.15 -14.62 3.12
C LEU A 79 5.04 -13.38 2.23
N ALA A 80 4.73 -12.19 2.77
CA ALA A 80 4.68 -10.97 1.94
C ALA A 80 6.07 -10.50 1.46
N HIS A 81 7.15 -11.11 1.94
CA HIS A 81 8.51 -10.91 1.43
C HIS A 81 9.03 -12.07 0.55
N ILE A 82 8.21 -13.07 0.28
CA ILE A 82 8.60 -14.28 -0.48
C ILE A 82 7.63 -14.54 -1.64
N TRP A 83 6.32 -14.40 -1.42
CA TRP A 83 5.29 -14.82 -2.35
C TRP A 83 4.41 -13.66 -2.82
N GLY A 84 4.49 -13.34 -4.11
CA GLY A 84 3.68 -12.31 -4.75
C GLY A 84 4.40 -11.63 -5.92
N SER A 85 3.99 -10.41 -6.23
CA SER A 85 4.59 -9.58 -7.30
C SER A 85 5.23 -8.31 -6.75
N GLN A 86 6.16 -7.69 -7.47
CA GLN A 86 6.82 -6.43 -7.06
C GLN A 86 6.52 -5.27 -8.02
N PRO A 87 5.24 -4.87 -8.17
CA PRO A 87 4.82 -3.97 -9.25
C PRO A 87 5.40 -2.56 -9.17
N TYR A 88 5.83 -2.07 -8.02
CA TYR A 88 6.26 -0.67 -7.84
C TYR A 88 7.75 -0.51 -7.50
N THR A 89 8.36 -1.49 -6.82
CA THR A 89 9.79 -1.44 -6.50
C THR A 89 10.38 -2.82 -6.26
N ASP A 90 11.67 -2.98 -6.56
CA ASP A 90 12.48 -4.15 -6.16
C ASP A 90 13.67 -3.76 -5.26
N LYS A 91 13.65 -2.56 -4.68
CA LYS A 91 14.68 -2.10 -3.71
C LYS A 91 14.63 -2.87 -2.39
N ASN A 92 13.53 -3.55 -2.10
CA ASN A 92 13.34 -4.45 -0.98
C ASN A 92 12.65 -5.72 -1.46
N THR A 93 12.45 -6.68 -0.56
CA THR A 93 11.84 -7.99 -0.89
C THR A 93 10.31 -7.99 -0.78
N ALA A 94 9.67 -6.88 -0.41
CA ALA A 94 8.23 -6.83 -0.21
C ALA A 94 7.47 -7.08 -1.52
N ARG A 95 6.37 -7.83 -1.45
CA ARG A 95 5.56 -8.30 -2.57
C ARG A 95 4.07 -8.05 -2.32
N ASP A 96 3.36 -7.72 -3.39
CA ASP A 96 1.91 -7.65 -3.43
C ASP A 96 1.31 -9.04 -3.64
N ASN A 97 0.36 -9.42 -2.78
CA ASN A 97 -0.36 -10.68 -2.84
C ASN A 97 -1.79 -10.53 -2.31
N GLY A 98 -2.78 -10.74 -3.19
CA GLY A 98 -4.20 -10.59 -2.86
C GLY A 98 -4.73 -11.67 -1.90
N PHE A 99 -4.16 -12.89 -1.91
CA PHE A 99 -4.54 -13.93 -0.95
C PHE A 99 -4.03 -13.60 0.45
N LEU A 100 -2.78 -13.13 0.56
CA LEU A 100 -2.28 -12.62 1.84
C LEU A 100 -3.11 -11.44 2.31
N ALA A 101 -3.51 -10.53 1.42
CA ALA A 101 -4.36 -9.40 1.79
C ALA A 101 -5.70 -9.86 2.41
N LEU A 102 -6.26 -10.99 1.98
CA LEU A 102 -7.44 -11.56 2.63
C LEU A 102 -7.15 -12.01 4.07
N LEU A 103 -6.04 -12.74 4.28
CA LEU A 103 -5.64 -13.24 5.60
C LEU A 103 -5.20 -12.14 6.57
N THR A 104 -4.66 -11.04 6.04
CA THR A 104 -4.08 -9.94 6.82
C THR A 104 -4.93 -8.68 6.79
N TYR A 105 -6.19 -8.77 6.37
CA TYR A 105 -7.14 -7.65 6.34
C TYR A 105 -6.64 -6.43 5.54
N GLY A 106 -5.95 -6.67 4.41
CA GLY A 106 -5.52 -5.66 3.45
C GLY A 106 -4.01 -5.46 3.36
N GLU A 107 -3.25 -5.90 4.36
CA GLU A 107 -1.79 -5.68 4.46
C GLU A 107 -0.96 -6.49 3.43
N GLY A 108 -1.61 -7.33 2.61
CA GLY A 108 -0.92 -8.15 1.60
C GLY A 108 -0.44 -7.38 0.37
N TYR A 109 -0.85 -6.13 0.16
CA TYR A 109 -0.29 -5.24 -0.88
C TYR A 109 0.99 -4.57 -0.39
N HIS A 110 1.95 -5.41 0.03
CA HIS A 110 3.10 -5.00 0.80
C HIS A 110 4.16 -4.28 -0.05
N ASN A 111 4.25 -4.59 -1.35
CA ASN A 111 5.15 -3.86 -2.24
C ASN A 111 4.73 -2.40 -2.38
N PHE A 112 3.42 -2.15 -2.54
CA PHE A 112 2.87 -0.79 -2.54
C PHE A 112 3.12 -0.07 -1.21
N HIS A 113 2.78 -0.73 -0.09
CA HIS A 113 2.95 -0.16 1.25
C HIS A 113 4.41 0.28 1.52
N HIS A 114 5.39 -0.51 1.09
CA HIS A 114 6.81 -0.20 1.31
C HIS A 114 7.36 0.99 0.50
N ILE A 115 6.81 1.29 -0.68
CA ILE A 115 7.26 2.45 -1.48
C ILE A 115 6.43 3.71 -1.20
N PHE A 116 5.19 3.53 -0.73
CA PHE A 116 4.23 4.59 -0.50
C PHE A 116 3.69 4.52 0.94
N GLU A 117 4.58 4.40 1.94
CA GLU A 117 4.22 4.14 3.34
C GLU A 117 3.38 5.26 4.00
N ASN A 118 3.33 6.42 3.36
CA ASN A 118 2.51 7.56 3.78
C ASN A 118 1.07 7.51 3.22
N ASP A 119 0.74 6.62 2.29
CA ASP A 119 -0.63 6.44 1.80
C ASP A 119 -1.45 5.65 2.83
N TYR A 120 -2.65 6.13 3.17
CA TYR A 120 -3.49 5.43 4.15
C TYR A 120 -4.00 4.07 3.64
N ARG A 121 -3.92 3.81 2.33
CA ARG A 121 -4.41 2.60 1.67
C ARG A 121 -3.26 1.62 1.49
N ASN A 122 -3.53 0.34 1.72
CA ASN A 122 -2.63 -0.72 1.26
C ASN A 122 -3.01 -1.14 -0.17
N GLY A 123 -4.30 -1.38 -0.40
CA GLY A 123 -4.85 -1.75 -1.68
C GLY A 123 -5.38 -0.54 -2.45
N ILE A 124 -4.63 -0.03 -3.44
CA ILE A 124 -5.02 1.17 -4.18
C ILE A 124 -6.11 0.99 -5.24
N LYS A 125 -6.29 -0.22 -5.79
CA LYS A 125 -7.30 -0.46 -6.83
C LYS A 125 -8.67 -0.69 -6.17
N TRP A 126 -9.74 -0.38 -6.90
CA TRP A 126 -11.09 -0.51 -6.35
C TRP A 126 -11.44 -1.96 -6.00
N TRP A 127 -10.88 -2.93 -6.74
CA TRP A 127 -11.05 -4.38 -6.50
C TRP A 127 -10.00 -4.97 -5.55
N HIS A 128 -9.04 -4.17 -5.05
CA HIS A 128 -8.11 -4.65 -4.04
C HIS A 128 -8.84 -4.81 -2.71
N TYR A 129 -8.81 -6.02 -2.15
CA TYR A 129 -9.40 -6.34 -0.87
C TYR A 129 -8.62 -5.65 0.24
N ASP A 130 -9.22 -4.60 0.81
CA ASP A 130 -8.59 -3.77 1.83
C ASP A 130 -9.71 -3.22 2.73
N PRO A 131 -10.14 -4.04 3.72
CA PRO A 131 -11.20 -3.65 4.64
C PRO A 131 -10.80 -2.48 5.56
N THR A 132 -9.51 -2.30 5.87
CA THR A 132 -9.05 -1.17 6.68
C THR A 132 -9.20 0.14 5.91
N LYS A 133 -8.87 0.19 4.61
CA LYS A 133 -9.20 1.32 3.73
C LYS A 133 -10.69 1.65 3.75
N TRP A 134 -11.57 0.65 3.68
CA TRP A 134 -13.01 0.89 3.68
C TRP A 134 -13.50 1.42 5.03
N LEU A 135 -13.00 0.87 6.13
CA LEU A 135 -13.28 1.36 7.48
C LEU A 135 -12.82 2.82 7.66
N ILE A 136 -11.59 3.14 7.26
CA ILE A 136 -11.05 4.51 7.35
C ILE A 136 -11.89 5.48 6.49
N ASN A 137 -12.31 5.08 5.29
CA ASN A 137 -13.18 5.89 4.45
C ASN A 137 -14.56 6.12 5.08
N LEU A 138 -15.14 5.09 5.71
CA LEU A 138 -16.40 5.22 6.46
C LEU A 138 -16.24 6.19 7.63
N LEU A 139 -15.16 6.05 8.41
CA LEU A 139 -14.86 6.96 9.51
C LEU A 139 -14.64 8.40 9.02
N ALA A 140 -13.98 8.59 7.88
CA ALA A 140 -13.81 9.92 7.29
C ALA A 140 -15.13 10.52 6.80
N TRP A 141 -16.02 9.70 6.22
CA TRP A 141 -17.36 10.12 5.85
C TRP A 141 -18.17 10.55 7.07
N CYS A 142 -18.05 9.83 8.19
CA CYS A 142 -18.64 10.18 9.48
C CYS A 142 -17.91 11.31 10.22
N ARG A 143 -16.86 11.92 9.65
CA ARG A 143 -16.02 12.95 10.29
C ARG A 143 -15.33 12.50 11.59
N LEU A 144 -15.06 11.20 11.70
CA LEU A 144 -14.25 10.61 12.78
C LEU A 144 -12.78 10.49 12.39
N ALA A 145 -12.47 10.50 11.09
CA ALA A 145 -11.11 10.52 10.56
C ALA A 145 -10.92 11.71 9.60
N HIS A 146 -9.73 12.33 9.65
CA HIS A 146 -9.40 13.49 8.82
C HIS A 146 -7.94 13.41 8.37
N GLY A 147 -7.55 14.24 7.40
CA GLY A 147 -6.14 14.33 6.97
C GLY A 147 -5.62 13.09 6.25
N LEU A 148 -6.50 12.30 5.62
CA LEU A 148 -6.11 11.10 4.88
C LEU A 148 -5.08 11.44 3.79
N ARG A 149 -3.92 10.80 3.88
CA ARG A 149 -2.83 10.99 2.93
C ARG A 149 -2.96 9.99 1.79
N VAL A 150 -2.93 10.50 0.56
CA VAL A 150 -3.02 9.70 -0.67
C VAL A 150 -1.83 10.04 -1.55
N SER A 151 -1.07 9.03 -1.96
CA SER A 151 0.07 9.20 -2.85
C SER A 151 -0.40 9.70 -4.23
N PRO A 152 0.28 10.68 -4.84
CA PRO A 152 -0.08 11.18 -6.16
C PRO A 152 -0.08 10.07 -7.20
N GLN A 153 -1.15 9.94 -7.98
CA GLN A 153 -1.29 8.88 -8.97
C GLN A 153 -0.15 8.87 -10.01
N GLU A 154 0.37 10.05 -10.38
CA GLU A 154 1.54 10.20 -11.24
C GLU A 154 2.76 9.43 -10.71
N ARG A 155 3.02 9.49 -9.40
CA ARG A 155 4.16 8.80 -8.78
C ARG A 155 3.95 7.29 -8.76
N ILE A 156 2.72 6.85 -8.49
CA ILE A 156 2.35 5.43 -8.50
C ILE A 156 2.51 4.85 -9.90
N ASP A 157 1.97 5.53 -10.91
CA ASP A 157 2.04 5.10 -12.31
C ASP A 157 3.49 5.10 -12.81
N THR A 158 4.27 6.15 -12.49
CA THR A 158 5.69 6.22 -12.85
C THR A 158 6.48 5.06 -12.24
N ALA A 159 6.28 4.75 -10.95
CA ALA A 159 6.95 3.64 -10.29
C ALA A 159 6.60 2.29 -10.93
N ALA A 160 5.32 2.09 -11.27
CA ALA A 160 4.87 0.88 -11.95
C ALA A 160 5.46 0.73 -13.36
N LEU A 161 5.50 1.83 -14.13
CA LEU A 161 6.10 1.84 -15.47
C LEU A 161 7.60 1.57 -15.41
N GLN A 162 8.32 2.16 -14.46
CA GLN A 162 9.74 1.92 -14.28
C GLN A 162 10.03 0.44 -13.96
N MET A 163 9.23 -0.18 -13.09
CA MET A 163 9.38 -1.61 -12.81
C MET A 163 9.03 -2.49 -14.01
N GLN A 164 8.05 -2.10 -14.81
CA GLN A 164 7.72 -2.81 -16.05
C GLN A 164 8.87 -2.73 -17.06
N LEU A 165 9.41 -1.53 -17.30
CA LEU A 165 10.59 -1.33 -18.16
C LEU A 165 11.74 -2.22 -17.70
N LYS A 166 12.10 -2.16 -16.42
CA LYS A 166 13.22 -2.94 -15.86
C LYS A 166 13.05 -4.44 -16.08
N ARG A 167 11.85 -4.97 -15.87
CA ARG A 167 11.55 -6.40 -16.11
C ARG A 167 11.67 -6.76 -17.57
N THR A 168 11.09 -5.96 -18.45
CA THR A 168 11.14 -6.20 -19.90
C THR A 168 12.56 -6.09 -20.42
N GLN A 169 13.36 -5.12 -19.96
CA GLN A 169 14.79 -5.02 -20.29
C GLN A 169 15.57 -6.28 -19.89
N ASN A 170 15.34 -6.79 -18.67
CA ASN A 170 15.98 -8.04 -18.22
C ASN A 170 15.63 -9.26 -19.08
N ASN A 171 14.41 -9.31 -19.61
CA ASN A 171 13.97 -10.38 -20.52
C ASN A 171 14.59 -10.22 -21.90
N VAL A 172 14.57 -9.00 -22.45
CA VAL A 172 15.11 -8.67 -23.79
C VAL A 172 16.62 -8.81 -23.85
N ALA A 173 17.35 -8.51 -22.77
CA ALA A 173 18.81 -8.62 -22.72
C ALA A 173 19.34 -10.05 -23.00
N ARG A 174 18.48 -11.06 -23.04
CA ARG A 174 18.81 -12.46 -23.34
C ARG A 174 18.64 -12.82 -24.81
N LEU A 175 18.16 -11.89 -25.65
CA LEU A 175 17.87 -12.10 -27.06
C LEU A 175 19.07 -11.71 -27.95
N GLN A 176 19.12 -12.25 -29.17
CA GLN A 176 20.22 -11.99 -30.10
C GLN A 176 20.26 -10.54 -30.63
N ASN A 177 19.10 -9.88 -30.70
CA ASN A 177 18.94 -8.49 -31.12
C ASN A 177 18.66 -7.56 -29.92
N ALA A 178 19.30 -7.82 -28.78
CA ALA A 178 19.04 -7.11 -27.53
C ALA A 178 19.21 -5.59 -27.66
N ASP A 179 20.28 -5.11 -28.28
CA ASP A 179 20.61 -3.67 -28.29
C ASP A 179 19.52 -2.83 -28.98
N GLU A 180 19.11 -3.19 -30.19
CA GLU A 180 18.04 -2.48 -30.93
C GLU A 180 16.69 -2.52 -30.17
N LEU A 181 16.37 -3.64 -29.54
CA LEU A 181 15.15 -3.79 -28.75
C LEU A 181 15.18 -2.98 -27.46
N LEU A 182 16.34 -2.91 -26.79
CA LEU A 182 16.54 -2.12 -25.58
C LEU A 182 16.40 -0.62 -25.88
N ASP A 183 16.99 -0.16 -26.99
CA ASP A 183 16.85 1.23 -27.46
C ASP A 183 15.39 1.57 -27.77
N LYS A 184 14.70 0.68 -28.49
CA LYS A 184 13.27 0.85 -28.77
C LYS A 184 12.43 0.91 -27.48
N LEU A 185 12.66 -0.01 -26.55
CA LEU A 185 11.98 -0.02 -25.24
C LEU A 185 12.22 1.27 -24.46
N GLN A 186 13.46 1.75 -24.43
CA GLN A 186 13.81 2.97 -23.72
C GLN A 186 13.12 4.19 -24.35
N SER A 187 13.11 4.29 -25.68
CA SER A 187 12.43 5.37 -26.41
C SER A 187 10.93 5.41 -26.12
N GLU A 188 10.26 4.27 -26.23
CA GLU A 188 8.81 4.13 -25.99
C GLU A 188 8.43 4.45 -24.54
N TYR A 189 9.31 4.09 -23.59
CA TYR A 189 9.16 4.45 -22.18
C TYR A 189 9.29 5.96 -21.94
N GLU A 190 10.30 6.63 -22.52
CA GLU A 190 10.49 8.08 -22.33
C GLU A 190 9.34 8.87 -22.96
N GLU A 191 8.82 8.44 -24.12
CA GLU A 191 7.63 9.04 -24.73
C GLU A 191 6.40 8.85 -23.83
N LEU A 192 6.17 7.63 -23.32
CA LEU A 192 5.07 7.34 -22.41
C LEU A 192 5.15 8.19 -21.13
N LYS A 193 6.33 8.29 -20.53
CA LYS A 193 6.60 9.10 -19.34
C LYS A 193 6.34 10.59 -19.61
N THR A 194 6.71 11.07 -20.78
CA THR A 194 6.43 12.45 -21.22
C THR A 194 4.94 12.71 -21.31
N HIS A 195 4.17 11.82 -21.95
CA HIS A 195 2.71 11.92 -22.03
C HIS A 195 2.04 11.83 -20.65
N LEU A 196 2.55 10.96 -19.77
CA LEU A 196 2.07 10.78 -18.40
C LEU A 196 2.21 12.08 -17.60
N ASN A 197 3.41 12.66 -17.58
CA ASN A 197 3.71 13.89 -16.86
C ASN A 197 2.89 15.06 -17.41
N ALA A 198 2.79 15.20 -18.74
CA ALA A 198 2.00 16.23 -19.39
C ALA A 198 0.51 16.14 -18.99
N TYR A 199 -0.06 14.93 -19.00
CA TYR A 199 -1.44 14.69 -18.59
C TYR A 199 -1.67 15.06 -17.12
N TYR A 200 -0.82 14.58 -16.20
CA TYR A 200 -0.98 14.85 -14.76
C TYR A 200 -0.78 16.33 -14.43
N HIS A 201 0.18 17.00 -15.08
CA HIS A 201 0.38 18.43 -14.95
C HIS A 201 -0.85 19.22 -15.42
N ALA A 202 -1.37 18.93 -16.61
CA ALA A 202 -2.57 19.59 -17.12
C ALA A 202 -3.81 19.31 -16.25
N LYS A 203 -3.95 18.08 -15.74
CA LYS A 203 -5.03 17.70 -14.82
C LYS A 203 -4.95 18.48 -13.50
N LYS A 204 -3.74 18.65 -12.96
CA LYS A 204 -3.51 19.46 -11.75
C LYS A 204 -3.89 20.93 -11.99
N GLN A 205 -3.44 21.52 -13.10
CA GLN A 205 -3.82 22.89 -13.49
C GLN A 205 -5.35 23.06 -13.60
N LEU A 206 -6.04 22.09 -14.19
CA LEU A 206 -7.49 22.10 -14.31
C LEU A 206 -8.19 22.06 -12.93
N LEU A 207 -7.70 21.22 -12.00
CA LEU A 207 -8.24 21.13 -10.65
C LEU A 207 -8.02 22.43 -9.87
N ASP A 208 -6.82 23.01 -9.97
CA ASP A 208 -6.49 24.28 -9.32
C ASP A 208 -7.33 25.45 -9.87
N ALA A 209 -7.52 25.50 -11.20
CA ALA A 209 -8.37 26.50 -11.85
C ALA A 209 -9.85 26.37 -11.42
N LYS A 210 -10.38 25.13 -11.33
CA LYS A 210 -11.73 24.88 -10.80
C LYS A 210 -11.87 25.31 -9.35
N LYS A 211 -10.87 25.05 -8.51
CA LYS A 211 -10.86 25.48 -7.11
C LYS A 211 -10.90 27.01 -6.98
N LYS A 212 -10.24 27.72 -7.91
CA LYS A 212 -10.24 29.19 -8.01
C LYS A 212 -11.44 29.76 -8.78
N GLN A 213 -12.42 28.93 -9.16
CA GLN A 213 -13.60 29.32 -9.95
C GLN A 213 -13.27 30.04 -11.27
N LEU A 214 -12.13 29.73 -11.88
CA LEU A 214 -11.71 30.31 -13.17
C LEU A 214 -12.41 29.60 -14.35
N MET A 215 -12.46 30.26 -15.50
CA MET A 215 -12.96 29.66 -16.74
C MET A 215 -12.02 28.51 -17.18
N VAL A 216 -12.57 27.31 -17.40
CA VAL A 216 -11.79 26.07 -17.56
C VAL A 216 -12.06 25.31 -18.87
N LYS A 217 -12.78 25.90 -19.83
CA LYS A 217 -13.20 25.20 -21.06
C LYS A 217 -12.00 24.71 -21.88
N ASP A 218 -11.02 25.58 -22.12
CA ASP A 218 -9.83 25.25 -22.90
C ASP A 218 -8.91 24.25 -22.17
N LEU A 219 -8.75 24.42 -20.86
CA LEU A 219 -8.02 23.47 -20.01
C LEU A 219 -8.66 22.09 -20.01
N SER A 220 -10.00 22.02 -19.97
CA SER A 220 -10.71 20.74 -20.04
C SER A 220 -10.54 20.06 -21.39
N GLY A 221 -10.49 20.82 -22.49
CA GLY A 221 -10.18 20.30 -23.83
C GLY A 221 -8.77 19.70 -23.86
N LYS A 222 -7.77 20.47 -23.41
CA LYS A 222 -6.37 20.05 -23.35
C LYS A 222 -6.17 18.78 -22.50
N VAL A 223 -6.82 18.67 -21.35
CA VAL A 223 -6.74 17.47 -20.50
C VAL A 223 -7.32 16.24 -21.21
N LYS A 224 -8.42 16.39 -21.95
CA LYS A 224 -9.01 15.28 -22.73
C LYS A 224 -8.06 14.84 -23.84
N GLU A 225 -7.48 15.77 -24.57
CA GLU A 225 -6.51 15.49 -25.65
C GLU A 225 -5.29 14.73 -25.12
N LEU A 226 -4.66 15.25 -24.05
CA LEU A 226 -3.50 14.62 -23.43
C LEU A 226 -3.82 13.23 -22.86
N LYS A 227 -5.04 13.05 -22.34
CA LYS A 227 -5.51 11.73 -21.88
C LYS A 227 -5.59 10.74 -23.03
N LEU A 228 -6.10 11.14 -24.20
CA LEU A 228 -6.20 10.27 -25.36
C LEU A 228 -4.81 9.86 -25.87
N LYS A 229 -3.88 10.82 -25.99
CA LYS A 229 -2.47 10.55 -26.34
C LYS A 229 -1.80 9.58 -25.36
N LEU A 230 -2.01 9.78 -24.07
CA LEU A 230 -1.51 8.88 -23.03
C LEU A 230 -2.08 7.46 -23.18
N LEU A 231 -3.39 7.32 -23.40
CA LEU A 231 -4.04 6.01 -23.55
C LEU A 231 -3.54 5.25 -24.79
N GLU A 232 -3.33 5.98 -25.90
CA GLU A 232 -2.76 5.41 -27.11
C GLU A 232 -1.34 4.91 -26.88
N GLN A 233 -0.48 5.72 -26.27
CA GLN A 233 0.89 5.33 -25.94
C GLN A 233 0.94 4.17 -24.93
N GLN A 234 0.03 4.14 -23.95
CA GLN A 234 -0.11 3.01 -23.02
C GLN A 234 -0.47 1.71 -23.74
N LYS A 235 -1.28 1.78 -24.80
CA LYS A 235 -1.62 0.61 -25.62
C LYS A 235 -0.39 0.08 -26.36
N GLN A 236 0.40 0.96 -26.98
CA GLN A 236 1.63 0.59 -27.67
C GLN A 236 2.64 -0.03 -26.70
N TRP A 237 2.89 0.63 -25.57
CA TRP A 237 3.73 0.14 -24.50
C TRP A 237 3.32 -1.25 -24.01
N LYS A 238 2.02 -1.46 -23.81
CA LYS A 238 1.49 -2.76 -23.39
C LYS A 238 1.75 -3.85 -24.43
N LEU A 239 1.49 -3.58 -25.71
CA LEU A 239 1.75 -4.53 -26.79
C LEU A 239 3.24 -4.88 -26.86
N LEU A 240 4.10 -3.87 -26.79
CA LEU A 240 5.56 -4.04 -26.84
C LEU A 240 6.06 -4.88 -25.66
N THR A 241 5.68 -4.53 -24.44
CA THR A 241 6.14 -5.24 -23.23
C THR A 241 5.59 -6.66 -23.13
N GLN A 242 4.37 -6.90 -23.62
CA GLN A 242 3.79 -8.26 -23.66
C GLN A 242 4.49 -9.19 -24.64
N ALA A 243 5.09 -8.65 -25.72
CA ALA A 243 5.88 -9.44 -26.66
C ALA A 243 7.15 -10.02 -26.02
N TYR A 244 7.60 -9.47 -24.89
CA TYR A 244 8.82 -9.87 -24.18
C TYR A 244 8.59 -10.14 -22.68
N ALA A 245 7.34 -10.41 -22.28
CA ALA A 245 6.95 -10.66 -20.90
C ALA A 245 7.31 -12.07 -20.42
#